data_AF-A0A224YWP7-F1
#
_entry.id   AF-A0A224YWP7-F1
#
_cell.length_a   1.000
_cell.length_b   1.000
_cell.length_c   1.000
_cell.angle_alpha   90.00
_cell.angle_beta   90.00
_cell.angle_gamma   90.00
#
_symmetry.space_group_name_H-M   'P 1'
#
loop_
_entity.id
_entity.type
_entity.pdbx_description
1 polymer ?
#
loop_
_entity_poly.entity_id
_entity_poly.type
_entity_poly.pdbx_seq_one_letter_code
_entity_poly.pdbx_strand_id
1 'polypeptide(L)'
;MTEKTLRSISRLFLACVPVAELRKLLDAVPSELLTQEFQETLIGRTILHPTAAAYPPRPVYIRNFLKCLINKLEEKKCRDRRQPVRPLCRETRRREQR
;
A
#
# COMPACT_ATOMS: atom_id res chain seq x y z
N MET A 1 -0.36 -7.68 -18.26
CA MET A 1 -0.77 -6.49 -17.46
C MET A 1 0.17 -6.26 -16.27
N THR A 2 0.40 -7.27 -15.44
CA THR A 2 1.20 -7.22 -14.20
C THR A 2 2.63 -6.68 -14.36
N GLU A 3 3.38 -7.10 -15.39
CA GLU A 3 4.78 -6.66 -15.53
C GLU A 3 4.94 -5.19 -15.90
N LYS A 4 4.06 -4.65 -16.76
CA LYS A 4 4.08 -3.22 -17.12
C LYS A 4 3.81 -2.35 -15.89
N THR A 5 2.89 -2.79 -15.03
CA THR A 5 2.58 -2.09 -13.79
C THR A 5 3.73 -2.18 -12.79
N LEU A 6 4.33 -3.36 -12.60
CA LEU A 6 5.54 -3.51 -11.77
C LEU A 6 6.66 -2.59 -12.22
N ARG A 7 7.00 -2.58 -13.52
CA ARG A 7 8.03 -1.68 -14.07
C ARG A 7 7.70 -0.20 -13.82
N SER A 8 6.43 0.18 -13.97
CA SER A 8 5.99 1.56 -13.76
C SER A 8 6.12 1.98 -12.30
N ILE A 9 5.63 1.15 -11.36
CA ILE A 9 5.73 1.42 -9.92
C ILE A 9 7.19 1.46 -9.49
N SER A 10 8.01 0.50 -9.91
CA SER A 10 9.44 0.47 -9.59
C SER A 10 10.17 1.72 -10.08
N ARG A 11 9.93 2.13 -11.32
CA ARG A 11 10.55 3.33 -11.89
C ARG A 11 10.16 4.58 -11.11
N LEU A 12 8.88 4.76 -10.79
CA LEU A 12 8.42 5.92 -10.02
C LEU A 12 8.94 5.92 -8.58
N PHE A 13 9.04 4.74 -7.97
CA PHE A 13 9.60 4.60 -6.62
C PHE A 13 11.07 5.02 -6.59
N LEU A 14 11.88 4.51 -7.53
CA LEU A 14 13.30 4.82 -7.64
C LEU A 14 13.55 6.30 -8.01
N ALA A 15 12.63 6.92 -8.74
CA ALA A 15 12.65 8.35 -9.01
C ALA A 15 12.15 9.22 -7.83
N CYS A 16 11.80 8.61 -6.67
CA CYS A 16 11.27 9.29 -5.48
C CYS A 16 10.05 10.17 -5.77
N VAL A 17 9.20 9.76 -6.72
CA VAL A 17 7.95 10.46 -7.07
C VAL A 17 7.00 10.42 -5.87
N PRO A 18 6.19 11.47 -5.62
CA PRO A 18 5.26 11.49 -4.50
C PRO A 18 4.40 10.22 -4.39
N VAL A 19 4.26 9.72 -3.16
CA VAL A 19 3.55 8.46 -2.86
C VAL A 19 2.09 8.49 -3.35
N ALA A 20 1.48 9.67 -3.46
CA ALA A 20 0.14 9.83 -4.03
C ALA A 20 0.03 9.34 -5.49
N GLU A 21 1.06 9.52 -6.31
CA GLU A 21 1.08 9.04 -7.70
C GLU A 21 1.29 7.52 -7.76
N LEU A 22 2.18 7.01 -6.91
CA LEU A 22 2.36 5.56 -6.73
C LEU A 22 1.07 4.87 -6.30
N ARG A 23 0.31 5.51 -5.39
CA ARG A 23 -0.98 5.03 -4.93
C ARG A 23 -1.98 4.90 -6.08
N LYS A 24 -2.08 5.87 -6.99
CA LYS A 24 -2.99 5.79 -8.15
C LYS A 24 -2.71 4.55 -9.01
N LEU A 25 -1.43 4.23 -9.23
CA LEU A 25 -1.05 3.03 -9.98
C LEU A 25 -1.36 1.75 -9.22
N LEU A 26 -1.09 1.72 -7.92
CA LEU A 26 -1.46 0.59 -7.06
C LEU A 26 -2.97 0.39 -7.00
N ASP A 27 -3.73 1.47 -7.00
CA ASP A 27 -5.19 1.42 -6.96
C ASP A 27 -5.81 0.84 -8.23
N ALA A 28 -5.14 1.03 -9.36
CA ALA A 28 -5.49 0.45 -10.65
C ALA A 28 -5.12 -1.04 -10.78
N VAL A 29 -4.36 -1.62 -9.84
CA VAL A 29 -4.06 -3.06 -9.83
C VAL A 29 -5.24 -3.81 -9.20
N PRO A 30 -5.87 -4.74 -9.94
CA PRO A 30 -6.88 -5.64 -9.38
C PRO A 30 -6.34 -6.39 -8.16
N SER A 31 -7.14 -6.47 -7.10
CA SER A 31 -6.78 -7.12 -5.83
C SER A 31 -6.39 -8.59 -6.00
N GLU A 32 -6.95 -9.25 -7.00
CA GLU A 32 -6.73 -10.65 -7.33
C GLU A 32 -5.27 -10.90 -7.74
N LEU A 33 -4.63 -9.87 -8.34
CA LEU A 33 -3.26 -9.93 -8.83
C LEU A 33 -2.20 -9.59 -7.77
N LEU A 34 -2.62 -9.16 -6.57
CA LEU A 34 -1.73 -8.91 -5.43
C LEU A 34 -1.37 -10.20 -4.69
N THR A 35 -0.83 -11.17 -5.43
CA THR A 35 -0.31 -12.43 -4.88
C THR A 35 0.93 -12.18 -4.03
N GLN A 36 1.35 -13.18 -3.24
CA GLN A 36 2.61 -13.09 -2.50
C GLN A 36 3.81 -12.88 -3.43
N GLU A 37 3.86 -13.60 -4.55
CA GLU A 37 4.90 -13.45 -5.58
C GLU A 37 4.97 -12.02 -6.13
N PHE A 38 3.82 -11.39 -6.37
CA PHE A 38 3.77 -9.98 -6.81
C PHE A 38 4.35 -9.04 -5.75
N GLN A 39 4.02 -9.26 -4.48
CA GLN A 39 4.53 -8.45 -3.37
C GLN A 39 6.05 -8.58 -3.23
N GLU A 40 6.57 -9.81 -3.24
CA GLU A 40 8.01 -10.09 -3.17
C GLU A 40 8.75 -9.45 -4.35
N THR A 41 8.23 -9.61 -5.57
CA THR A 41 8.80 -9.01 -6.77
C THR A 41 8.81 -7.49 -6.70
N LEU A 42 7.72 -6.88 -6.20
CA LEU A 42 7.62 -5.43 -6.08
C LEU A 42 8.64 -4.89 -5.06
N ILE A 43 8.78 -5.54 -3.91
CA ILE A 43 9.77 -5.18 -2.89
C ILE A 43 11.20 -5.32 -3.43
N GLY A 44 11.46 -6.41 -4.17
CA GLY A 44 12.73 -6.65 -4.87
C GLY A 44 13.12 -5.53 -5.83
N ARG A 45 12.15 -5.03 -6.61
CA ARG A 45 12.37 -3.96 -7.60
C ARG A 45 12.23 -2.54 -7.02
N THR A 46 12.03 -2.38 -5.72
CA THR A 46 11.88 -1.06 -5.07
C THR A 46 12.86 -0.91 -3.93
N ILE A 47 12.50 -1.36 -2.73
CA ILE A 47 13.25 -1.15 -1.48
C ILE A 47 14.58 -1.90 -1.51
N LEU A 48 14.58 -3.12 -2.08
CA LEU A 48 15.78 -3.95 -2.18
C LEU A 48 16.54 -3.75 -3.50
N HIS A 49 16.13 -2.79 -4.33
CA HIS A 49 16.78 -2.53 -5.60
C HIS A 49 18.19 -1.96 -5.37
N PRO A 50 19.21 -2.32 -6.16
CA PRO A 50 20.58 -1.80 -6.00
C PRO A 50 20.65 -0.27 -5.99
N THR A 51 19.82 0.41 -6.79
CA THR A 51 19.73 1.88 -6.79
C THR A 51 19.22 2.42 -5.47
N ALA A 52 18.23 1.78 -4.83
CA ALA A 52 17.73 2.20 -3.52
C ALA A 52 18.74 1.87 -2.40
N ALA A 53 19.55 0.83 -2.57
CA ALA A 53 20.66 0.54 -1.66
C ALA A 53 21.78 1.60 -1.77
N ALA A 54 22.14 2.00 -2.99
CA ALA A 54 23.15 3.04 -3.23
C ALA A 54 22.66 4.45 -2.88
N TYR A 55 21.38 4.74 -3.13
CA TYR A 55 20.74 6.03 -2.90
C TYR A 55 19.45 5.84 -2.10
N PRO A 56 19.55 5.65 -0.77
CA PRO A 56 18.40 5.32 0.07
C PRO A 56 17.37 6.43 0.10
N PRO A 57 16.10 6.14 -0.25
CA PRO A 57 15.00 7.06 -0.01
C PRO A 57 14.85 7.35 1.47
N ARG A 58 14.27 8.51 1.81
CA ARG A 58 14.02 8.86 3.22
C ARG A 58 13.18 7.78 3.90
N PRO A 59 13.45 7.40 5.17
CA PRO A 59 12.66 6.38 5.87
C PRO A 59 11.16 6.67 5.91
N VAL A 60 10.78 7.96 5.99
CA VAL A 60 9.37 8.40 5.93
C VAL A 60 8.72 8.01 4.61
N TYR A 61 9.43 8.15 3.49
CA TYR A 61 8.93 7.81 2.17
C TYR A 61 8.70 6.30 2.05
N ILE A 62 9.66 5.48 2.50
CA ILE A 62 9.56 4.02 2.51
C ILE A 62 8.35 3.58 3.36
N ARG A 63 8.19 4.15 4.56
CA ARG A 63 7.03 3.86 5.43
C ARG A 63 5.70 4.21 4.76
N ASN A 64 5.61 5.35 4.09
CA ASN A 64 4.38 5.77 3.42
C ASN A 64 4.05 4.84 2.24
N PHE A 65 5.06 4.45 1.45
CA PHE A 65 4.89 3.48 0.38
C PHE A 65 4.39 2.12 0.89
N LEU A 66 5.01 1.57 1.94
CA LEU A 66 4.59 0.32 2.56
C LEU A 66 3.19 0.40 3.15
N LYS A 67 2.81 1.52 3.79
CA LYS A 67 1.44 1.75 4.26
C LYS A 67 0.43 1.70 3.12
N CYS A 68 0.74 2.29 1.96
CA CYS A 68 -0.14 2.20 0.78
C CYS A 68 -0.31 0.75 0.31
N LEU A 69 0.75 -0.05 0.30
CA LEU A 69 0.67 -1.47 -0.06
C LEU A 69 -0.17 -2.27 0.93
N ILE A 70 0.07 -2.09 2.23
CA ILE A 70 -0.67 -2.78 3.29
C ILE A 70 -2.16 -2.43 3.21
N ASN A 71 -2.51 -1.15 3.11
CA ASN A 71 -3.90 -0.72 2.99
C ASN A 71 -4.59 -1.39 1.80
N LYS A 72 -3.90 -1.49 0.65
CA LYS A 72 -4.46 -2.14 -0.55
C LYS A 72 -4.70 -3.64 -0.34
N LEU A 73 -3.79 -4.32 0.37
CA LEU A 73 -3.93 -5.73 0.73
C LEU A 73 -5.05 -5.95 1.76
N GLU A 74 -5.26 -5.01 2.67
CA GLU A 74 -6.34 -5.06 3.66
C GLU A 74 -7.71 -4.77 3.05
N GLU A 75 -7.79 -3.87 2.05
CA GLU A 75 -9.02 -3.66 1.26
C GLU A 75 -9.49 -4.96 0.60
N LYS A 76 -8.56 -5.78 0.10
CA LYS A 76 -8.86 -7.13 -0.41
C LYS A 76 -9.46 -8.01 0.68
N LYS A 77 -8.84 -8.06 1.86
CA LYS A 77 -9.34 -8.86 3.00
C LYS A 77 -10.72 -8.41 3.48
N CYS A 78 -11.02 -7.11 3.45
CA CYS A 78 -12.33 -6.58 3.82
C CYS A 78 -13.42 -6.88 2.77
N ARG A 79 -13.08 -6.93 1.48
CA ARG A 79 -14.01 -7.35 0.42
C ARG A 79 -14.31 -8.84 0.47
N ASP A 80 -13.31 -9.65 0.80
CA ASP A 80 -13.46 -11.10 1.02
C ASP A 80 -14.32 -11.37 2.28
N ARG A 81 -14.13 -10.57 3.32
CA ARG A 81 -14.98 -10.54 4.53
C ARG A 81 -16.23 -9.68 4.36
N ARG A 82 -17.13 -10.06 3.45
CA ARG A 82 -18.57 -9.80 3.66
C ARG A 82 -19.08 -10.64 4.85
N GLN A 83 -18.57 -10.35 6.04
CA GLN A 83 -19.33 -10.44 7.28
C GLN A 83 -19.41 -9.01 7.84
N PRO A 84 -20.56 -8.59 8.39
CA PRO A 84 -20.73 -7.23 8.86
C PRO A 84 -19.92 -7.06 10.15
N VAL A 85 -18.71 -6.52 10.05
CA VAL A 85 -18.03 -5.99 11.24
C VAL A 85 -18.71 -4.68 11.61
N ARG A 86 -19.52 -4.75 12.67
CA ARG A 86 -20.10 -3.60 13.37
C ARG A 86 -19.02 -2.52 13.59
N PRO A 87 -19.32 -1.24 13.36
CA PRO A 87 -18.39 -0.18 13.72
C PRO A 87 -18.25 -0.15 15.23
N LEU A 88 -17.08 -0.52 15.75
CA LEU A 88 -16.71 -0.27 17.14
C LEU A 88 -16.27 1.19 17.29
N CYS A 89 -17.20 2.11 17.05
CA CYS A 89 -17.06 3.52 17.42
C CYS A 89 -18.41 3.99 17.96
N ARG A 90 -18.67 3.70 19.23
CA ARG A 90 -19.65 4.45 20.02
C ARG A 90 -18.90 5.18 21.12
N GLU A 91 -18.31 6.29 20.72
CA GLU A 91 -18.61 7.60 21.28
C GLU A 91 -19.15 7.60 22.71
N THR A 92 -18.26 7.68 23.70
CA THR A 92 -18.60 8.18 25.04
C THR A 92 -18.41 9.69 25.07
N ARG A 93 -19.23 10.42 24.30
CA ARG A 93 -19.53 11.82 24.61
C ARG A 93 -20.63 11.87 25.65
N ARG A 94 -20.27 12.43 26.82
CA ARG A 94 -21.07 13.26 27.74
C ARG A 94 -22.61 13.15 27.68
N ARG A 95 -23.20 12.75 28.80
CA ARG A 95 -24.42 13.32 29.44
C ARG A 95 -24.33 12.96 30.93
N GLU A 96 -23.98 13.88 31.82
CA GLU A 96 -24.85 14.84 32.53
C GLU A 96 -26.00 14.21 33.36
N GLN A 97 -26.01 14.60 34.65
CA GLN A 97 -27.11 14.64 35.63
C GLN A 97 -27.50 13.35 36.41
N ARG A 98 -27.09 13.28 37.68
CA ARG A 98 -27.93 13.63 38.85
C ARG A 98 -27.11 13.71 40.13
#